data_AF-A0AAN6ZST0-F1
#
_entry.id   AF-A0AAN6ZST0-F1
#
_cell.length_a   1.000
_cell.length_b   1.000
_cell.length_c   1.000
_cell.angle_alpha   90.00
_cell.angle_beta   90.00
_cell.angle_gamma   90.00
#
_symmetry.space_group_name_H-M   'P 1'
#
loop_
_entity.id
_entity.type
_entity.pdbx_description
1 polymer ?
#
loop_
_entity_poly.entity_id
_entity_poly.type
_entity_poly.pdbx_seq_one_letter_code
_entity_poly.pdbx_strand_id
1 'polypeptide(L)'
;MLTTISKTEAEIADSITATDKQLAEVNAKLGALCLAKQEQDETEADRASAISQVAVEQTVLGESRKLLDELLSGIHTAAAKARKDQAQVVNKFGNQNEGMQIGVSYGAISGITFGKK
;
A
#
# COMPACT_ATOMS: atom_id res chain seq x y z
N MET A 1 -12.43 -5.62 -11.00
CA MET A 1 -12.19 -4.28 -10.43
C MET A 1 -11.75 -4.36 -8.98
N LEU A 2 -12.54 -4.90 -8.05
CA LEU A 2 -12.13 -5.06 -6.64
C LEU A 2 -10.89 -5.96 -6.47
N THR A 3 -10.79 -7.06 -7.22
CA THR A 3 -9.63 -7.96 -7.21
C THR A 3 -8.35 -7.28 -7.66
N THR A 4 -8.45 -6.40 -8.66
CA THR A 4 -7.32 -5.58 -9.14
C THR A 4 -6.88 -4.56 -8.10
N ILE A 5 -7.83 -3.84 -7.48
CA ILE A 5 -7.56 -2.85 -6.43
C ILE A 5 -6.85 -3.51 -5.23
N SER A 6 -7.33 -4.68 -4.79
CA SER A 6 -6.73 -5.41 -3.66
C SER A 6 -5.31 -5.88 -3.98
N LYS A 7 -5.03 -6.29 -5.23
CA LYS A 7 -3.68 -6.67 -5.64
C LYS A 7 -2.74 -5.48 -5.63
N THR A 8 -3.16 -4.34 -6.19
CA THR A 8 -2.36 -3.10 -6.21
C THR A 8 -2.10 -2.56 -4.80
N GLU A 9 -3.08 -2.67 -3.90
CA GLU A 9 -2.91 -2.31 -2.48
C GLU A 9 -1.79 -3.13 -1.81
N ALA A 10 -1.77 -4.45 -2.03
CA ALA A 10 -0.73 -5.32 -1.52
C ALA A 10 0.65 -4.99 -2.10
N GLU A 11 0.74 -4.76 -3.42
CA GLU A 11 2.00 -4.39 -4.08
C GLU A 11 2.59 -3.07 -3.54
N ILE A 12 1.74 -2.09 -3.19
CA ILE A 12 2.19 -0.83 -2.60
C ILE A 12 2.59 -1.00 -1.14
N ALA A 13 1.88 -1.82 -0.37
CA ALA A 13 2.27 -2.15 1.00
C ALA A 13 3.64 -2.87 1.04
N ASP A 14 3.88 -3.78 0.11
CA ASP A 14 5.19 -4.44 -0.06
C ASP A 14 6.28 -3.43 -0.44
N SER A 15 5.98 -2.52 -1.37
CA SER A 15 6.91 -1.45 -1.78
C SER A 15 7.25 -0.52 -0.62
N ILE A 16 6.26 -0.13 0.18
CA ILE A 16 6.43 0.65 1.41
C ILE A 16 7.39 -0.05 2.36
N THR A 17 7.17 -1.34 2.62
CA THR A 17 7.99 -2.15 3.52
C THR A 17 9.44 -2.24 3.01
N ALA A 18 9.62 -2.40 1.70
CA ALA A 18 10.93 -2.41 1.08
C ALA A 18 11.65 -1.05 1.21
N THR A 19 10.95 0.06 0.97
CA THR A 19 11.49 1.41 1.14
C THR A 19 11.84 1.71 2.59
N ASP A 20 11.03 1.29 3.55
CA ASP A 20 11.32 1.44 4.99
C ASP A 20 12.60 0.69 5.39
N LYS A 21 12.79 -0.51 4.85
CA LYS A 21 14.04 -1.27 5.05
C LYS A 21 15.25 -0.54 4.46
N GLN A 22 15.13 -0.02 3.24
CA GLN A 22 16.20 0.75 2.59
C GLN A 22 16.53 2.03 3.38
N LEU A 23 15.52 2.74 3.87
CA LEU A 23 15.71 3.90 4.75
C LEU A 23 16.47 3.54 6.02
N ALA A 24 16.14 2.41 6.66
CA ALA A 24 16.86 1.95 7.85
C ALA A 24 18.34 1.65 7.55
N GLU A 25 18.63 1.01 6.42
CA GLU A 25 20.00 0.73 5.98
C GLU A 25 20.79 2.02 5.69
N VAL A 26 20.19 2.98 4.99
CA VAL A 26 20.80 4.29 4.67
C VAL A 26 21.04 5.10 5.94
N ASN A 27 20.08 5.12 6.87
CA ASN A 27 20.25 5.76 8.18
C ASN A 27 21.40 5.16 8.98
N ALA A 28 21.53 3.83 8.97
CA ALA A 28 22.63 3.13 9.63
C ALA A 28 23.98 3.48 8.97
N LYS A 29 24.05 3.51 7.64
CA LYS A 29 25.25 3.94 6.89
C LYS A 29 25.64 5.39 7.22
N LEU A 30 24.67 6.30 7.24
CA LEU A 30 24.90 7.70 7.59
C LEU A 30 25.44 7.83 9.01
N GLY A 31 24.83 7.13 9.96
CA GLY A 31 25.31 7.06 11.35
C GLY A 31 26.74 6.51 11.43
N ALA A 32 27.06 5.46 10.68
CA ALA A 32 28.40 4.88 10.64
C ALA A 32 29.42 5.87 10.07
N LEU A 33 29.12 6.57 8.97
CA LEU A 33 30.01 7.59 8.39
C LEU A 33 30.25 8.77 9.35
N CYS A 34 29.20 9.23 10.03
CA CYS A 34 29.30 10.30 11.02
C CYS A 34 30.14 9.92 12.24
N LEU A 35 30.17 8.64 12.62
CA LEU A 35 30.93 8.12 13.76
C LEU A 35 32.31 7.56 13.38
N ALA A 36 32.53 7.29 12.09
CA ALA A 36 33.81 6.79 11.59
C ALA A 36 34.93 7.79 11.87
N LYS A 37 36.05 7.27 12.35
CA LYS A 37 37.28 8.04 12.49
C LYS A 37 37.88 8.21 11.10
N GLN A 38 38.36 9.42 10.82
CA GLN A 38 39.04 9.72 9.57
C GLN A 38 40.22 8.76 9.35
N GLU A 39 40.26 8.09 8.20
CA GLU A 39 41.39 7.24 7.84
C GLU A 39 42.62 8.09 7.50
N GLN A 40 43.81 7.50 7.59
CA GLN A 40 45.09 8.21 7.40
C GLN A 40 45.22 8.89 6.03
N ASP A 41 44.55 8.36 5.01
CA ASP A 41 44.59 8.85 3.63
C ASP A 41 43.30 9.57 3.19
N GLU A 42 42.29 9.66 4.07
CA GLU A 42 41.01 10.30 3.77
C GLU A 42 41.07 11.79 4.07
N THR A 43 40.68 12.65 3.14
CA THR A 43 40.55 14.09 3.43
C THR A 43 39.20 14.40 4.07
N GLU A 44 39.12 15.51 4.80
CA GLU A 44 37.84 15.98 5.36
C GLU A 44 36.78 16.25 4.28
N ALA A 45 37.23 16.64 3.08
CA ALA A 45 36.36 16.85 1.92
C ALA A 45 35.78 15.51 1.39
N ASP A 46 36.57 14.45 1.37
CA ASP A 46 36.11 13.11 0.95
C ASP A 46 35.03 12.60 1.91
N ARG A 47 35.28 12.77 3.22
CA ARG A 47 34.31 12.40 4.26
C ARG A 47 33.01 13.19 4.16
N ALA A 48 33.11 14.51 4.00
CA ALA A 48 31.94 15.38 3.85
C ALA A 48 31.15 15.03 2.58
N SER A 49 31.84 14.70 1.48
CA SER A 49 31.22 14.25 0.23
C SER A 49 30.47 12.93 0.43
N ALA A 50 31.07 11.93 1.10
CA ALA A 50 30.43 10.65 1.37
C ALA A 50 29.17 10.82 2.23
N ILE A 51 29.23 11.61 3.30
CA ILE A 51 28.08 11.93 4.16
C ILE A 51 26.97 12.62 3.34
N SER A 52 27.34 13.61 2.52
CA SER A 52 26.39 14.35 1.68
C SER A 52 25.65 13.44 0.70
N GLN A 53 26.37 12.52 0.03
CA GLN A 53 25.77 11.58 -0.91
C GLN A 53 24.72 10.68 -0.23
N VAL A 54 25.06 10.12 0.94
CA VAL A 54 24.13 9.27 1.70
C VAL A 54 22.95 10.07 2.26
N ALA A 55 23.15 11.32 2.65
CA ALA A 55 22.06 12.20 3.08
C ALA A 55 21.09 12.56 1.94
N VAL A 56 21.59 12.72 0.71
CA VAL A 56 20.74 12.90 -0.48
C VAL A 56 19.91 11.64 -0.72
N GLU A 57 20.51 10.45 -0.65
CA GLU A 57 19.79 9.18 -0.79
C GLU A 57 18.69 9.04 0.27
N GLN A 58 19.00 9.35 1.53
CA GLN A 58 18.02 9.37 2.63
C GLN A 58 16.83 10.27 2.32
N THR A 59 17.10 11.48 1.81
CA THR A 59 16.05 12.46 1.47
C THR A 59 15.16 11.95 0.34
N VAL A 60 15.75 11.43 -0.73
CA VAL A 60 15.00 10.91 -1.89
C VAL A 60 14.14 9.71 -1.50
N LEU A 61 14.68 8.78 -0.70
CA LEU A 61 13.91 7.64 -0.19
C LEU A 61 12.78 8.09 0.74
N GLY A 62 13.00 9.13 1.56
CA GLY A 62 11.97 9.72 2.41
C GLY A 62 10.80 10.31 1.61
N GLU A 63 11.09 11.07 0.56
CA GLU A 63 10.06 11.61 -0.34
C GLU A 63 9.34 10.50 -1.10
N SER A 64 10.06 9.46 -1.55
CA SER A 64 9.46 8.28 -2.18
C SER A 64 8.50 7.56 -1.23
N ARG A 65 8.89 7.39 0.03
CA ARG A 65 8.06 6.76 1.07
C ARG A 65 6.77 7.53 1.31
N LYS A 66 6.84 8.86 1.34
CA LYS A 66 5.68 9.75 1.48
C LYS A 66 4.74 9.65 0.28
N LEU A 67 5.29 9.63 -0.94
CA LEU A 67 4.50 9.47 -2.16
C LEU A 67 3.76 8.11 -2.18
N LEU A 68 4.40 7.05 -1.69
CA LEU A 68 3.76 5.73 -1.56
C LEU A 68 2.59 5.75 -0.56
N ASP A 69 2.69 6.48 0.55
CA ASP A 69 1.57 6.67 1.49
C ASP A 69 0.39 7.43 0.84
N GLU A 70 0.70 8.50 0.11
CA GLU A 70 -0.31 9.27 -0.62
C GLU A 70 -1.03 8.40 -1.67
N LEU A 71 -0.27 7.56 -2.39
CA LEU A 71 -0.82 6.63 -3.36
C LEU A 71 -1.71 5.57 -2.69
N LEU A 72 -1.29 4.99 -1.56
CA LEU A 72 -2.06 4.00 -0.81
C LEU A 72 -3.40 4.60 -0.33
N SER A 73 -3.37 5.81 0.21
CA SER A 73 -4.57 6.56 0.63
C SER A 73 -5.52 6.82 -0.56
N GLY A 74 -4.97 7.17 -1.71
CA GLY A 74 -5.72 7.32 -2.96
C GLY A 74 -6.42 6.03 -3.38
N ILE A 75 -5.74 4.88 -3.26
CA ILE A 75 -6.30 3.56 -3.55
C ILE A 75 -7.41 3.20 -2.58
N HIS A 76 -7.25 3.43 -1.28
CA HIS A 76 -8.32 3.21 -0.30
C HIS A 76 -9.56 4.03 -0.63
N THR A 77 -9.38 5.28 -1.05
CA THR A 77 -10.49 6.15 -1.49
C THR A 77 -11.16 5.59 -2.76
N ALA A 78 -10.38 5.13 -3.74
CA ALA A 78 -10.91 4.52 -4.96
C ALA A 78 -11.65 3.20 -4.67
N ALA A 79 -11.12 2.38 -3.75
CA ALA A 79 -11.75 1.15 -3.29
C ALA A 79 -13.11 1.43 -2.65
N ALA A 80 -13.19 2.45 -1.79
CA ALA A 80 -14.44 2.85 -1.14
C ALA A 80 -15.49 3.30 -2.17
N LYS A 81 -15.09 4.10 -3.17
CA LYS A 81 -15.97 4.51 -4.27
C LYS A 81 -16.46 3.32 -5.09
N ALA A 82 -15.56 2.40 -5.47
CA ALA A 82 -15.92 1.20 -6.23
C ALA A 82 -16.92 0.29 -5.48
N ARG A 83 -16.86 0.25 -4.14
CA ARG A 83 -17.85 -0.48 -3.31
C ARG A 83 -19.20 0.25 -3.27
N LYS A 84 -19.20 1.59 -3.24
CA LYS A 84 -20.43 2.39 -3.26
C LYS A 84 -21.18 2.30 -4.59
N ASP A 85 -20.45 2.18 -5.69
CA ASP A 85 -21.01 2.07 -7.04
C ASP A 85 -21.43 0.63 -7.41
N GLN A 86 -21.09 -0.38 -6.59
CA GLN A 86 -21.73 -1.68 -6.70
C GLN A 86 -23.18 -1.55 -6.23
N ALA A 87 -24.12 -1.66 -7.18
CA ALA A 87 -25.53 -1.70 -6.88
C ALA A 87 -25.82 -2.77 -5.82
N GLN A 88 -26.11 -2.31 -4.61
CA GLN A 88 -26.51 -3.17 -3.51
C GLN A 88 -27.92 -3.67 -3.82
N VAL A 89 -28.03 -4.90 -4.30
CA VAL A 89 -29.34 -5.51 -4.58
C VAL A 89 -29.92 -5.92 -3.23
N VAL A 90 -30.85 -5.11 -2.72
CA VAL A 90 -31.70 -5.47 -1.60
C VAL A 90 -32.77 -6.42 -2.13
N ASN A 91 -32.61 -7.71 -1.87
CA ASN A 91 -33.57 -8.73 -2.23
C ASN A 91 -34.66 -8.79 -1.14
N LYS A 92 -35.90 -8.45 -1.47
CA LYS A 92 -37.04 -8.61 -0.57
C LYS A 92 -37.66 -10.00 -0.73
N PHE A 93 -37.78 -10.75 0.37
CA PHE A 93 -38.45 -12.05 0.42
C PHE A 93 -39.80 -11.92 1.14
N GLY A 94 -40.74 -11.20 0.51
CA GLY A 94 -42.04 -10.86 1.11
C GLY A 94 -42.00 -9.59 1.97
N ASN A 95 -43.04 -9.38 2.79
CA ASN A 95 -43.23 -8.12 3.55
C ASN A 95 -42.44 -8.04 4.86
N GLN A 96 -41.81 -9.15 5.30
CA GLN A 96 -41.14 -9.23 6.61
C GLN A 96 -39.67 -9.66 6.54
N ASN A 97 -39.18 -10.08 5.37
CA ASN A 97 -37.81 -10.55 5.22
C ASN A 97 -37.08 -9.76 4.14
N GLU A 98 -35.91 -9.23 4.48
CA GLU A 98 -34.98 -8.62 3.54
C GLU A 98 -33.62 -9.32 3.63
N GLY A 99 -33.00 -9.51 2.47
CA GLY A 99 -31.65 -10.02 2.33
C GLY A 99 -30.82 -9.04 1.52
N MET A 100 -29.57 -8.83 1.94
CA MET A 100 -28.66 -7.92 1.27
C MET A 100 -27.61 -8.72 0.50
N GLN A 101 -27.61 -8.61 -0.83
CA GLN A 101 -26.58 -9.25 -1.63
C GLN A 101 -25.38 -8.30 -1.78
N ILE A 102 -24.22 -8.73 -1.27
CA ILE A 102 -22.95 -8.04 -1.45
C ILE A 102 -22.14 -8.81 -2.50
N GLY A 103 -22.12 -8.30 -3.73
CA GLY A 103 -21.36 -8.87 -4.85
C GLY A 103 -22.19 -9.70 -5.85
N VAL A 104 -21.56 -10.09 -6.95
CA VAL A 104 -22.18 -10.86 -8.06
C VAL A 104 -21.56 -12.25 -8.11
N SER A 105 -22.38 -13.29 -7.92
CA SER A 105 -21.96 -14.68 -8.19
C SER A 105 -22.19 -15.00 -9.67
N TYR A 106 -21.14 -15.46 -10.37
CA TYR A 106 -21.21 -15.92 -11.76
C TYR A 106 -21.36 -17.45 -11.88
N GLY A 107 -21.49 -18.15 -10.75
CA GLY A 107 -21.72 -19.60 -10.75
C GLY A 107 -23.17 -19.93 -11.12
N ALA A 108 -23.39 -21.08 -11.77
CA ALA A 108 -24.73 -21.59 -12.01
C ALA A 108 -25.41 -21.89 -10.66
N ILE A 109 -26.44 -21.12 -10.31
CA ILE A 109 -27.25 -21.37 -9.12
C ILE A 109 -28.27 -22.44 -9.47
N SER A 110 -28.07 -23.65 -8.96
CA SER A 110 -29.01 -24.78 -9.09
C SER A 110 -29.61 -25.13 -7.73
N GLY A 111 -30.87 -25.56 -7.70
CA GLY A 111 -31.53 -26.08 -6.49
C GLY A 111 -32.48 -25.13 -5.74
N ILE A 112 -32.75 -23.91 -6.23
CA ILE A 112 -33.75 -23.05 -5.59
C ILE A 112 -35.16 -23.57 -5.92
N THR A 113 -35.83 -24.13 -4.93
CA THR A 113 -37.26 -24.49 -5.02
C THR A 113 -38.03 -23.57 -4.07
N PHE A 114 -38.81 -22.64 -4.62
CA PHE A 114 -39.76 -21.88 -3.82
C PHE A 114 -40.96 -22.77 -3.51
N GLY A 115 -41.16 -23.12 -2.24
CA GLY A 115 -42.32 -23.87 -1.79
C GLY A 115 -43.60 -23.15 -2.22
N LYS A 116 -44.40 -23.81 -3.07
CA LYS A 116 -45.75 -23.36 -3.39
C LYS A 116 -46.61 -23.50 -2.13
N LYS A 117 -47.34 -22.43 -1.78
CA LYS A 117 -48.51 -22.56 -0.92
C LYS A 117 -49.57 -23.40 -1.62
#